data_AF-A0A933RA48-F1
#
_entry.id   AF-A0A933RA48-F1
#
_cell.length_a   1.000
_cell.length_b   1.000
_cell.length_c   1.000
_cell.angle_alpha   90.00
_cell.angle_beta   90.00
_cell.angle_gamma   90.00
#
_symmetry.space_group_name_H-M   'P 1'
#
loop_
_entity.id
_entity.type
_entity.pdbx_description
1 polymer ?
#
loop_
_entity_poly.entity_id
_entity_poly.type
_entity_poly.pdbx_seq_one_letter_code
_entity_poly.pdbx_strand_id
1 'polypeptide(L)'
;SDDPNQQIVDAMSVPERRAYYLALYGGLITVNDDGELEKPEAVDARGGESEIGESCSSQASEAVYGESTPSRDESGGADPFAALEQEMSALYDRVAADQRLVDATTAWAGCMADAGFPGYSELTDPVVDVDGRAGDVMGDQRDPSSADPTELQELRTFEIAVATADFECRIAYDDIDHLVRTELEQQFVDEHRAELEQFRDAMAA
;
A
#
# COMPACT_ATOMS: atom_id res chain seq x y z
N SER A 1 -17.57 -11.19 2.35
CA SER A 1 -17.61 -12.08 3.51
C SER A 1 -18.48 -11.40 4.52
N ASP A 2 -19.57 -12.03 4.95
CA ASP A 2 -20.46 -11.45 5.96
C ASP A 2 -19.79 -11.55 7.33
N ASP A 3 -19.89 -10.51 8.16
CA ASP A 3 -19.33 -10.52 9.51
C ASP A 3 -20.06 -11.61 10.33
N PRO A 4 -19.36 -12.64 10.84
CA PRO A 4 -19.98 -13.73 11.59
C PRO A 4 -20.67 -13.28 12.89
N ASN A 5 -20.35 -12.08 13.39
CA ASN A 5 -20.94 -11.50 14.60
C ASN A 5 -22.12 -10.57 14.32
N GLN A 6 -22.43 -10.27 13.04
CA GLN A 6 -23.42 -9.25 12.70
C GLN A 6 -24.80 -9.53 13.30
N GLN A 7 -25.28 -10.78 13.24
CA GLN A 7 -26.59 -11.15 13.80
C GLN A 7 -26.67 -10.96 15.33
N ILE A 8 -25.53 -11.09 16.02
CA ILE A 8 -25.46 -10.90 17.47
C ILE A 8 -25.52 -9.41 17.78
N VAL A 9 -24.75 -8.60 17.04
CA VAL A 9 -24.70 -7.14 17.15
C VAL A 9 -26.06 -6.51 16.85
N ASP A 10 -26.75 -6.98 15.81
CA ASP A 10 -28.08 -6.51 15.40
C ASP A 10 -29.15 -6.80 16.45
N ALA A 11 -28.98 -7.89 17.21
CA ALA A 11 -29.89 -8.28 18.27
C ALA A 11 -29.67 -7.50 19.58
N MET A 12 -28.58 -6.74 19.70
CA MET A 12 -28.27 -5.93 20.89
C MET A 12 -29.10 -4.65 20.92
N SER A 13 -29.48 -4.22 22.12
CA SER A 13 -29.96 -2.86 22.35
C SER A 13 -28.83 -1.85 22.09
N VAL A 14 -29.20 -0.59 21.82
CA VAL A 14 -28.25 0.52 21.65
C VAL A 14 -27.18 0.59 22.77
N PRO A 15 -27.54 0.59 24.07
CA PRO A 15 -26.52 0.64 25.13
C PRO A 15 -25.63 -0.61 25.18
N GLU A 16 -26.17 -1.79 24.86
CA GLU A 16 -25.38 -3.03 24.78
C GLU A 16 -24.40 -3.00 23.63
N ARG A 17 -24.81 -2.51 22.46
CA ARG A 17 -23.96 -2.37 21.29
C ARG A 17 -22.84 -1.35 21.51
N ARG A 18 -23.14 -0.22 22.17
CA ARG A 18 -22.12 0.75 22.61
C ARG A 18 -21.08 0.10 23.53
N ALA A 19 -21.54 -0.63 24.54
CA ALA A 19 -20.64 -1.33 25.47
C ALA A 19 -19.81 -2.41 24.76
N TYR A 20 -20.40 -3.15 23.83
CA TYR A 20 -19.73 -4.16 23.02
C TYR A 20 -18.57 -3.57 22.21
N TYR A 21 -18.82 -2.48 21.47
CA TYR A 21 -17.79 -1.88 20.64
C TYR A 21 -16.67 -1.21 21.45
N LEU A 22 -17.01 -0.54 22.56
CA LEU A 22 -16.01 0.03 23.46
C LEU A 22 -15.12 -1.04 24.11
N ALA A 23 -15.69 -2.18 24.47
CA ALA A 23 -14.91 -3.32 24.98
C ALA A 23 -14.05 -3.95 23.87
N LEU A 24 -14.59 -4.07 22.66
CA LEU A 24 -13.90 -4.71 21.54
C LEU A 24 -12.70 -3.88 21.06
N TYR A 25 -12.90 -2.59 20.80
CA TYR A 25 -11.92 -1.72 20.13
C TYR A 25 -11.27 -0.68 21.05
N GLY A 26 -11.72 -0.55 22.30
CA GLY A 26 -11.19 0.43 23.25
C GLY A 26 -11.80 1.83 23.08
N GLY A 27 -11.24 2.81 23.79
CA GLY A 27 -11.82 4.15 23.93
C GLY A 27 -11.61 5.11 22.74
N LEU A 28 -10.81 4.72 21.73
CA LEU A 28 -10.48 5.59 20.58
C LEU A 28 -11.51 5.53 19.44
N ILE A 29 -12.45 4.59 19.48
CA ILE A 29 -13.55 4.55 18.52
C ILE A 29 -14.70 5.46 18.95
N THR A 30 -15.35 6.09 17.97
CA THR A 30 -16.58 6.83 18.23
C THR A 30 -17.79 5.95 17.91
N VAL A 31 -18.68 5.79 18.88
CA VAL A 31 -19.96 5.11 18.71
C VAL A 31 -21.08 6.13 18.86
N ASN A 32 -21.87 6.29 17.81
CA ASN A 32 -22.94 7.28 17.75
C ASN A 32 -24.07 6.96 18.75
N ASP A 33 -25.06 7.85 18.84
CA ASP A 33 -26.19 7.69 19.74
C ASP A 33 -27.11 6.53 19.39
N ASP A 34 -27.05 6.05 18.14
CA ASP A 34 -27.73 4.86 17.67
C ASP A 34 -26.89 3.59 17.92
N GLY A 35 -25.73 3.69 18.57
CA GLY A 35 -24.89 2.55 18.92
C GLY A 35 -24.09 1.96 17.77
N GLU A 36 -23.93 2.67 16.66
CA GLU A 36 -23.16 2.24 15.50
C GLU A 36 -21.76 2.88 15.49
N LEU A 37 -20.79 2.19 14.89
CA LEU A 37 -19.46 2.73 14.67
C LEU A 37 -19.55 3.92 13.72
N GLU A 38 -19.07 5.08 14.14
CA GLU A 38 -18.89 6.19 13.22
C GLU A 38 -17.68 5.91 12.33
N LYS A 39 -17.82 6.14 11.02
CA LYS A 39 -16.66 6.17 10.13
C LYS A 39 -15.74 7.29 10.62
N PRO A 40 -14.46 7.02 10.92
CA PRO A 40 -13.56 8.10 11.26
C PRO A 40 -13.47 9.06 10.07
N GLU A 41 -13.88 10.31 10.28
CA GLU A 41 -13.31 11.40 9.48
C GLU A 41 -11.81 11.38 9.80
N ALA A 42 -10.97 11.24 8.77
CA ALA A 42 -9.54 10.96 8.88
C ALA A 42 -8.89 11.57 10.14
N VAL A 43 -8.72 10.75 11.17
CA VAL A 43 -8.07 11.17 12.40
C VAL A 43 -6.57 11.09 12.14
N ASP A 44 -5.87 12.22 12.25
CA ASP A 44 -4.40 12.30 12.19
C ASP A 44 -3.84 11.30 13.21
N ALA A 45 -3.07 10.33 12.72
CA ALA A 45 -2.50 9.20 13.48
C ALA A 45 -1.37 9.66 14.43
N ARG A 46 -1.64 10.66 15.27
CA ARG A 46 -0.74 11.21 16.31
C ARG A 46 -1.27 11.02 17.73
N GLY A 47 -2.30 10.21 17.92
CA GLY A 47 -2.70 9.74 19.25
C GLY A 47 -1.74 8.64 19.68
N GLY A 48 -0.86 8.93 20.64
CA GLY A 48 0.11 7.97 21.16
C GLY A 48 -0.56 6.73 21.79
N GLU A 49 0.17 5.61 21.79
CA GLU A 49 -0.23 4.27 22.26
C GLU A 49 -0.86 4.25 23.66
N SER A 50 -0.63 5.28 24.48
CA SER A 50 -1.08 5.36 25.88
C SER A 50 -2.58 5.65 26.09
N GLU A 51 -3.37 5.95 25.05
CA GLU A 51 -4.84 6.14 25.18
C GLU A 51 -5.66 4.96 24.62
N ILE A 52 -5.00 3.94 24.06
CA ILE A 52 -5.60 2.65 23.73
C ILE A 52 -5.76 1.87 25.04
N GLY A 53 -6.73 2.24 25.87
CA GLY A 53 -7.08 1.41 27.02
C GLY A 53 -7.32 -0.05 26.59
N GLU A 54 -6.90 -1.01 27.42
CA GLU A 54 -6.99 -2.46 27.21
C GLU A 54 -8.29 -2.88 26.48
N SER A 55 -8.21 -3.11 25.17
CA SER A 55 -9.34 -3.57 24.35
C SER A 55 -9.30 -5.09 24.21
N CYS A 56 -10.46 -5.73 24.02
CA CYS A 56 -10.49 -7.17 23.76
C CYS A 56 -9.75 -7.52 22.46
N SER A 57 -9.78 -6.65 21.44
CA SER A 57 -9.02 -6.84 20.20
C SER A 57 -7.52 -6.76 20.42
N SER A 58 -7.03 -5.82 21.23
CA SER A 58 -5.60 -5.73 21.56
C SER A 58 -5.13 -6.91 22.40
N GLN A 59 -5.92 -7.35 23.40
CA GLN A 59 -5.61 -8.54 24.21
C GLN A 59 -5.65 -9.83 23.37
N ALA A 60 -6.61 -9.97 22.46
CA ALA A 60 -6.68 -11.13 21.56
C ALA A 60 -5.49 -11.15 20.60
N SER A 61 -5.10 -9.98 20.08
CA SER A 61 -3.88 -9.83 19.28
C SER A 61 -2.66 -10.26 20.09
N GLU A 62 -2.53 -9.79 21.32
CA GLU A 62 -1.43 -10.15 22.23
C GLU A 62 -1.38 -11.65 22.53
N ALA A 63 -2.54 -12.28 22.77
CA ALA A 63 -2.60 -13.71 23.05
C ALA A 63 -2.22 -14.59 21.84
N VAL A 64 -2.42 -14.09 20.61
CA VAL A 64 -2.14 -14.83 19.37
C VAL A 64 -0.72 -14.57 18.87
N TYR A 65 -0.28 -13.31 18.92
CA TYR A 65 0.98 -12.85 18.35
C TYR A 65 2.09 -12.65 19.41
N GLY A 66 1.79 -12.84 20.70
CA GLY A 66 2.65 -12.50 21.84
C GLY A 66 2.45 -11.05 22.28
N GLU A 67 3.13 -10.60 23.35
CA GLU A 67 3.44 -9.16 23.50
C GLU A 67 3.90 -8.72 22.11
N SER A 68 3.18 -7.80 21.49
CA SER A 68 3.58 -7.19 20.22
C SER A 68 5.08 -7.04 20.32
N THR A 69 5.84 -7.71 19.46
CA THR A 69 7.28 -7.42 19.35
C THR A 69 7.32 -5.91 19.36
N PRO A 70 7.91 -5.29 20.42
CA PRO A 70 7.72 -3.88 20.62
C PRO A 70 8.09 -3.26 19.30
N SER A 71 7.23 -2.37 18.79
CA SER A 71 7.63 -1.40 17.78
C SER A 71 9.07 -1.07 18.13
N ARG A 72 10.01 -1.43 17.25
CA ARG A 72 11.44 -1.61 17.53
C ARG A 72 12.11 -0.45 18.29
N ASP A 73 11.40 0.67 18.32
CA ASP A 73 11.58 1.94 19.04
C ASP A 73 11.29 1.92 20.57
N GLU A 74 10.37 1.10 21.10
CA GLU A 74 9.93 1.21 22.51
C GLU A 74 10.90 0.61 23.54
N SER A 75 11.89 -0.17 23.11
CA SER A 75 12.84 -0.81 24.02
C SER A 75 13.96 0.13 24.51
N GLY A 76 14.06 1.35 23.97
CA GLY A 76 15.12 2.31 24.32
C GLY A 76 16.55 1.80 24.06
N GLY A 77 16.69 0.64 23.41
CA GLY A 77 17.94 0.05 22.96
C GLY A 77 18.21 0.48 21.53
N ALA A 78 19.49 0.64 21.19
CA ALA A 78 19.87 0.81 19.79
C ALA A 78 19.44 -0.45 19.04
N ASP A 79 18.59 -0.25 18.04
CA ASP A 79 18.19 -1.28 17.13
C ASP A 79 19.42 -1.96 16.49
N PRO A 80 19.67 -3.27 16.74
CA PRO A 80 20.83 -3.97 16.21
C PRO A 80 20.79 -4.20 14.69
N PHE A 81 19.64 -4.08 14.01
CA PHE A 81 19.57 -4.25 12.55
C PHE A 81 19.23 -2.97 11.78
N ALA A 82 19.29 -1.80 12.43
CA ALA A 82 19.02 -0.50 11.79
C ALA A 82 19.90 -0.25 10.55
N ALA A 83 21.14 -0.74 10.57
CA ALA A 83 22.05 -0.63 9.43
C ALA A 83 21.64 -1.54 8.27
N LEU A 84 21.23 -2.77 8.56
CA LEU A 84 20.73 -3.71 7.55
C LEU A 84 19.45 -3.18 6.88
N GLU A 85 18.53 -2.60 7.66
CA GLU A 85 17.31 -1.99 7.12
C GLU A 85 17.60 -0.79 6.22
N GLN A 86 18.57 0.05 6.59
CA GLN A 86 19.04 1.14 5.73
C GLN A 86 19.64 0.62 4.43
N GLU A 87 20.45 -0.44 4.47
CA GLU A 87 21.04 -1.04 3.27
C GLU A 87 19.99 -1.75 2.39
N MET A 88 18.94 -2.35 2.98
CA MET A 88 17.79 -2.87 2.24
C MET A 88 17.02 -1.75 1.54
N SER A 89 16.81 -0.60 2.20
CA SER A 89 16.21 0.57 1.56
C SER A 89 17.08 1.09 0.41
N ALA A 90 18.39 1.19 0.62
CA ALA A 90 19.33 1.66 -0.38
C ALA A 90 19.44 0.72 -1.59
N LEU A 91 19.15 -0.58 -1.42
CA LEU A 91 19.07 -1.52 -2.54
C LEU A 91 18.00 -1.11 -3.56
N TYR A 92 16.82 -0.67 -3.12
CA TYR A 92 15.77 -0.20 -4.01
C TYR A 92 16.19 1.04 -4.81
N ASP A 93 16.88 1.97 -4.15
CA ASP A 93 17.43 3.16 -4.82
C ASP A 93 18.50 2.79 -5.86
N ARG A 94 19.37 1.82 -5.53
CA ARG A 94 20.38 1.30 -6.47
C ARG A 94 19.77 0.63 -7.68
N VAL A 95 18.70 -0.15 -7.51
CA VAL A 95 17.93 -0.72 -8.62
C VAL A 95 17.37 0.40 -9.49
N ALA A 96 16.63 1.35 -8.90
CA ALA A 96 16.03 2.45 -9.65
C ALA A 96 17.05 3.32 -10.40
N ALA A 97 18.27 3.45 -9.85
CA ALA A 97 19.36 4.21 -10.45
C ALA A 97 20.26 3.40 -11.41
N ASP A 98 20.04 2.09 -11.60
CA ASP A 98 20.84 1.28 -12.51
C ASP A 98 20.66 1.79 -13.95
N GLN A 99 21.78 2.07 -14.63
CA GLN A 99 21.76 2.66 -15.97
C GLN A 99 20.98 1.79 -16.98
N ARG A 100 20.96 0.46 -16.79
CA ARG A 100 20.20 -0.44 -17.67
C ARG A 100 18.70 -0.21 -17.55
N LEU A 101 18.22 0.08 -16.34
CA LEU A 101 16.82 0.44 -16.10
C LEU A 101 16.50 1.82 -16.64
N VAL A 102 17.39 2.80 -16.47
CA VAL A 102 17.25 4.14 -17.06
C VAL A 102 17.16 4.07 -18.60
N ASP A 103 18.02 3.27 -19.23
CA ASP A 103 18.02 3.05 -20.67
C ASP A 103 16.74 2.32 -21.12
N ALA A 104 16.27 1.34 -20.34
CA ALA A 104 15.02 0.62 -20.60
C ALA A 104 13.80 1.55 -20.50
N THR A 105 13.73 2.44 -19.50
CA THR A 105 12.66 3.46 -19.39
C THR A 105 12.69 4.40 -20.59
N THR A 106 13.87 4.81 -21.04
CA THR A 106 14.02 5.65 -22.24
C THR A 106 13.54 4.92 -23.50
N ALA A 107 13.86 3.63 -23.64
CA ALA A 107 13.39 2.81 -24.75
C ALA A 107 11.87 2.60 -24.73
N TRP A 108 11.30 2.37 -23.55
CA TRP A 108 9.85 2.30 -23.35
C TRP A 108 9.16 3.62 -23.76
N ALA A 109 9.69 4.77 -23.34
CA ALA A 109 9.13 6.08 -23.70
C ALA A 109 9.16 6.31 -25.22
N GLY A 110 10.23 5.88 -25.89
CA GLY A 110 10.31 5.88 -27.36
C GLY A 110 9.25 4.98 -28.00
N CYS A 111 9.06 3.77 -27.48
CA CYS A 111 8.02 2.84 -27.95
C CYS A 111 6.61 3.42 -27.78
N MET A 112 6.31 4.05 -26.63
CA MET A 112 5.03 4.72 -26.40
C MET A 112 4.79 5.86 -27.39
N ALA A 113 5.82 6.67 -27.67
CA ALA A 113 5.74 7.74 -28.67
C ALA A 113 5.45 7.18 -30.07
N ASP A 114 6.11 6.10 -30.48
CA ASP A 114 5.88 5.43 -31.76
C ASP A 114 4.47 4.78 -31.83
N ALA A 115 3.92 4.35 -30.70
CA ALA A 115 2.56 3.84 -30.57
C ALA A 115 1.48 4.95 -30.58
N GLY A 116 1.87 6.23 -30.66
CA GLY A 116 0.97 7.37 -30.72
C GLY A 116 0.71 8.07 -29.39
N PHE A 117 1.47 7.73 -28.35
CA PHE A 117 1.39 8.33 -27.01
C PHE A 117 2.70 9.05 -26.63
N PRO A 118 3.04 10.16 -27.30
CA PRO A 118 4.26 10.91 -27.01
C PRO A 118 4.13 11.71 -25.70
N GLY A 119 5.27 12.04 -25.10
CA GLY A 119 5.33 12.93 -23.94
C GLY A 119 5.38 12.23 -22.59
N TYR A 120 5.28 10.90 -22.57
CA TYR A 120 5.60 10.10 -21.39
C TYR A 120 7.11 9.92 -21.24
N SER A 121 7.60 10.09 -20.03
CA SER A 121 9.00 9.98 -19.62
C SER A 121 9.20 9.02 -18.46
N GLU A 122 8.15 8.76 -17.68
CA GLU A 122 8.13 7.83 -16.57
C GLU A 122 7.04 6.77 -16.79
N LEU A 123 7.28 5.55 -16.29
CA LEU A 123 6.32 4.45 -16.42
C LEU A 123 4.96 4.75 -15.78
N THR A 124 4.91 5.67 -14.83
CA THR A 124 3.67 6.11 -14.15
C THR A 124 2.88 7.15 -14.95
N ASP A 125 3.48 7.79 -15.95
CA ASP A 125 2.80 8.86 -16.69
C ASP A 125 1.49 8.43 -17.36
N PRO A 126 1.35 7.24 -17.99
CA PRO A 126 0.10 6.82 -18.59
C PRO A 126 -1.06 6.70 -17.59
N VAL A 127 -0.80 6.15 -16.40
CA VAL A 127 -1.86 6.01 -15.38
C VAL A 127 -2.22 7.37 -14.78
N VAL A 128 -1.26 8.27 -14.62
CA VAL A 128 -1.51 9.65 -14.18
C VAL A 128 -2.34 10.42 -15.22
N ASP A 129 -2.05 10.26 -16.51
CA ASP A 129 -2.82 10.88 -17.61
C ASP A 129 -4.26 10.34 -17.65
N VAL A 130 -4.43 9.01 -17.57
CA VAL A 130 -5.77 8.39 -17.51
C VAL A 130 -6.54 8.87 -16.28
N ASP A 131 -5.92 8.91 -15.10
CA ASP A 131 -6.59 9.38 -13.88
C ASP A 131 -6.98 10.85 -13.95
N GLY A 132 -6.12 11.70 -14.52
CA GLY A 132 -6.45 13.11 -14.77
C GLY A 132 -7.67 13.27 -15.68
N ARG A 133 -7.71 12.56 -16.80
CA ARG A 133 -8.85 12.56 -17.73
C ARG A 133 -10.11 11.96 -17.10
N ALA A 134 -9.95 10.95 -16.25
CA ALA A 134 -11.05 10.36 -15.50
C ALA A 134 -11.67 11.36 -14.53
N GLY A 135 -10.86 12.17 -13.86
CA GLY A 135 -11.31 13.30 -13.05
C GLY A 135 -12.08 14.34 -13.86
N ASP A 136 -11.60 14.69 -15.05
CA ASP A 136 -12.28 15.65 -15.94
C ASP A 136 -13.64 15.15 -16.43
N VAL A 137 -13.78 13.84 -16.71
CA VAL A 137 -15.02 13.25 -17.27
C VAL A 137 -16.03 12.87 -16.19
N MET A 138 -15.58 12.33 -15.05
CA MET A 138 -16.45 11.77 -14.01
C MET A 138 -16.55 12.65 -12.75
N GLY A 139 -15.84 13.76 -12.70
CA GLY A 139 -15.72 14.64 -11.54
C GLY A 139 -14.98 14.00 -10.36
N ASP A 140 -14.83 14.77 -9.28
CA ASP A 140 -14.05 14.37 -8.09
C ASP A 140 -14.53 13.05 -7.45
N GLN A 141 -15.82 12.73 -7.56
CA GLN A 141 -16.40 11.50 -7.01
C GLN A 141 -16.15 10.26 -7.86
N ARG A 142 -15.55 10.43 -9.07
CA ARG A 142 -15.36 9.37 -10.06
C ARG A 142 -16.65 8.56 -10.31
N ASP A 143 -17.80 9.24 -10.41
CA ASP A 143 -19.08 8.59 -10.66
C ASP A 143 -19.38 8.53 -12.17
N PRO A 144 -19.21 7.36 -12.82
CA PRO A 144 -19.47 7.22 -14.26
C PRO A 144 -20.94 7.40 -14.63
N SER A 145 -21.88 7.32 -13.68
CA SER A 145 -23.30 7.55 -13.95
C SER A 145 -23.65 9.04 -14.14
N SER A 146 -22.76 9.92 -13.68
CA SER A 146 -22.89 11.37 -13.78
C SER A 146 -22.21 11.97 -15.02
N ALA A 147 -21.36 11.19 -15.71
CA ALA A 147 -20.59 11.61 -16.87
C ALA A 147 -21.41 11.64 -18.17
N ASP A 148 -20.99 12.47 -19.14
CA ASP A 148 -21.53 12.38 -20.51
C ASP A 148 -21.18 11.00 -21.12
N PRO A 149 -22.15 10.26 -21.68
CA PRO A 149 -21.89 8.92 -22.20
C PRO A 149 -20.88 8.87 -23.36
N THR A 150 -20.76 9.96 -24.14
CA THR A 150 -19.81 10.05 -25.26
C THR A 150 -18.41 10.26 -24.72
N GLU A 151 -18.23 11.22 -23.82
CA GLU A 151 -16.94 11.50 -23.18
C GLU A 151 -16.43 10.29 -22.39
N LEU A 152 -17.32 9.59 -21.69
CA LEU A 152 -16.98 8.34 -20.99
C LEU A 152 -16.55 7.23 -21.94
N GLN A 153 -17.18 7.11 -23.11
CA GLN A 153 -16.79 6.13 -24.12
C GLN A 153 -15.45 6.48 -24.79
N GLU A 154 -15.18 7.77 -25.02
CA GLU A 154 -13.90 8.25 -25.52
C GLU A 154 -12.78 7.97 -24.52
N LEU A 155 -12.99 8.26 -23.24
CA LEU A 155 -12.05 7.96 -22.15
C LEU A 155 -11.72 6.46 -22.10
N ARG A 156 -12.73 5.58 -22.12
CA ARG A 156 -12.51 4.12 -22.13
C ARG A 156 -11.71 3.66 -23.33
N THR A 157 -11.99 4.25 -24.50
CA THR A 157 -11.26 3.91 -25.73
C THR A 157 -9.80 4.34 -25.63
N PHE A 158 -9.55 5.53 -25.08
CA PHE A 158 -8.21 6.03 -24.80
C PHE A 158 -7.47 5.15 -23.78
N GLU A 159 -8.08 4.85 -22.64
CA GLU A 159 -7.53 4.01 -21.57
C GLU A 159 -7.11 2.63 -22.11
N ILE A 160 -7.99 1.96 -22.88
CA ILE A 160 -7.67 0.66 -23.48
C ILE A 160 -6.49 0.78 -24.45
N ALA A 161 -6.47 1.82 -25.28
CA ALA A 161 -5.41 2.00 -26.27
C ALA A 161 -4.06 2.26 -25.62
N VAL A 162 -4.00 3.17 -24.62
CA VAL A 162 -2.76 3.50 -23.92
C VAL A 162 -2.29 2.34 -23.05
N ALA A 163 -3.19 1.63 -22.37
CA ALA A 163 -2.84 0.46 -21.56
C ALA A 163 -2.32 -0.71 -22.42
N THR A 164 -2.90 -0.91 -23.61
CA THR A 164 -2.42 -1.94 -24.54
C THR A 164 -1.03 -1.60 -25.07
N ALA A 165 -0.80 -0.34 -25.46
CA ALA A 165 0.51 0.11 -25.90
C ALA A 165 1.56 0.01 -24.78
N ASP A 166 1.21 0.44 -23.56
CA ASP A 166 2.09 0.34 -22.39
C ASP A 166 2.47 -1.10 -22.10
N PHE A 167 1.49 -2.02 -22.10
CA PHE A 167 1.74 -3.45 -21.91
C PHE A 167 2.73 -4.01 -22.94
N GLU A 168 2.53 -3.71 -24.23
CA GLU A 168 3.43 -4.18 -25.29
C GLU A 168 4.83 -3.57 -25.17
N CYS A 169 4.92 -2.26 -24.89
CA CYS A 169 6.17 -1.55 -24.73
C CYS A 169 6.95 -1.95 -23.46
N ARG A 170 6.26 -2.46 -22.42
CA ARG A 170 6.89 -2.89 -21.17
C ARG A 170 7.56 -4.24 -21.23
N ILE A 171 7.24 -5.11 -22.19
CA ILE A 171 7.80 -6.48 -22.24
C ILE A 171 9.34 -6.48 -22.12
N ALA A 172 10.02 -5.62 -22.89
CA ALA A 172 11.48 -5.53 -22.84
C ALA A 172 12.01 -4.82 -21.58
N TYR A 173 11.25 -3.86 -21.05
CA TYR A 173 11.56 -3.20 -19.78
C TYR A 173 11.51 -4.20 -18.63
N ASP A 174 10.45 -5.00 -18.54
CA ASP A 174 10.20 -5.96 -17.47
C ASP A 174 11.31 -7.02 -17.41
N ASP A 175 11.78 -7.51 -18.57
CA ASP A 175 12.92 -8.42 -18.65
C ASP A 175 14.20 -7.80 -18.05
N ILE A 176 14.45 -6.51 -18.31
CA ILE A 176 15.61 -5.79 -17.78
C ILE A 176 15.45 -5.50 -16.29
N ASP A 177 14.27 -5.08 -15.84
CA ASP A 177 13.95 -4.86 -14.43
C ASP A 177 14.15 -6.13 -13.61
N HIS A 178 13.61 -7.26 -14.08
CA HIS A 178 13.78 -8.55 -13.43
C HIS A 178 15.26 -8.97 -13.35
N LEU A 179 16.02 -8.78 -14.43
CA LEU A 179 17.45 -9.08 -14.44
C LEU A 179 18.23 -8.23 -13.43
N VAL A 180 18.06 -6.91 -13.49
CA VAL A 180 18.77 -5.95 -12.62
C VAL A 180 18.45 -6.19 -11.16
N ARG A 181 17.16 -6.37 -10.82
CA ARG A 181 16.73 -6.68 -9.45
C ARG A 181 17.38 -7.96 -8.96
N THR A 182 17.28 -9.03 -9.74
CA THR A 182 17.83 -10.34 -9.34
C THR A 182 19.33 -10.27 -9.10
N GLU A 183 20.08 -9.59 -9.98
CA GLU A 183 21.53 -9.44 -9.81
C GLU A 183 21.91 -8.64 -8.57
N LEU A 184 21.24 -7.51 -8.33
CA LEU A 184 21.53 -6.63 -7.18
C LEU A 184 21.05 -7.24 -5.86
N GLU A 185 19.91 -7.93 -5.86
CA GLU A 185 19.43 -8.69 -4.69
C GLU A 185 20.37 -9.85 -4.37
N GLN A 186 20.86 -10.57 -5.37
CA GLN A 186 21.83 -11.65 -5.15
C GLN A 186 23.14 -11.11 -4.58
N GLN A 187 23.64 -9.99 -5.12
CA GLN A 187 24.81 -9.31 -4.56
C GLN A 187 24.58 -8.91 -3.10
N PHE A 188 23.44 -8.30 -2.80
CA PHE A 188 23.07 -7.90 -1.44
C PHE A 188 23.03 -9.09 -0.48
N VAL A 189 22.41 -10.20 -0.89
CA VAL A 189 22.34 -11.44 -0.08
C VAL A 189 23.74 -12.00 0.17
N ASP A 190 24.63 -11.97 -0.82
CA ASP A 190 25.99 -12.48 -0.65
C ASP A 190 26.85 -11.58 0.24
N GLU A 191 26.66 -10.26 0.18
CA GLU A 191 27.36 -9.27 1.01
C GLU A 191 26.86 -9.28 2.47
N HIS A 192 25.56 -9.47 2.69
CA HIS A 192 24.91 -9.37 4.01
C HIS A 192 24.42 -10.70 4.58
N ARG A 193 24.86 -11.84 4.03
CA ARG A 193 24.37 -13.19 4.41
C ARG A 193 24.32 -13.42 5.92
N ALA A 194 25.40 -13.11 6.62
CA ALA A 194 25.49 -13.35 8.06
C ALA A 194 24.54 -12.45 8.88
N GLU A 195 24.32 -11.21 8.43
CA GLU A 195 23.38 -10.27 9.07
C GLU A 195 21.93 -10.69 8.81
N LEU A 196 21.62 -11.13 7.58
CA LEU A 196 20.31 -11.67 7.21
C LEU A 196 19.98 -12.96 7.97
N GLU A 197 20.94 -13.85 8.16
CA GLU A 197 20.76 -15.07 8.97
C GLU A 197 20.50 -14.74 10.44
N GLN A 198 21.21 -13.75 11.01
CA GLN A 198 20.95 -13.26 12.37
C GLN A 198 19.57 -12.62 12.49
N PHE A 199 19.17 -11.82 11.49
CA PHE A 199 17.85 -11.20 11.45
C PHE A 199 16.75 -12.26 11.40
N ARG A 200 16.88 -13.27 10.51
CA ARG A 200 15.96 -14.42 10.44
C ARG A 200 15.84 -15.12 11.80
N ASP A 201 16.97 -15.42 12.44
CA ASP A 201 16.97 -16.16 13.72
C ASP A 201 16.35 -15.35 14.85
N ALA A 202 16.54 -14.02 14.86
CA ALA A 202 15.91 -13.12 15.82
C ALA A 202 14.39 -13.00 15.61
N MET A 203 13.91 -13.05 14.37
CA MET A 203 12.47 -13.01 14.05
C MET A 203 11.75 -14.33 14.32
N ALA A 204 12.48 -15.43 14.46
CA ALA A 204 11.94 -16.77 14.73
C ALA A 204 11.98 -17.18 16.21
N ALA A 205 12.55 -16.34 17.07
CA ALA A 205 12.70 -16.56 18.51
C ALA A 205 11.51 -15.98 19.30
#